data_AF-A0A8H9XEI7-F1
#
_entry.id   AF-A0A8H9XEI7-F1
#
_cell.length_a   1.000
_cell.length_b   1.000
_cell.length_c   1.000
_cell.angle_alpha   90.00
_cell.angle_beta   90.00
_cell.angle_gamma   90.00
#
_symmetry.space_group_name_H-M   'P 1'
#
loop_
_entity.id
_entity.type
_entity.pdbx_description
1 polymer ?
#
loop_
_entity_poly.entity_id
_entity_poly.type
_entity_poly.pdbx_seq_one_letter_code
_entity_poly.pdbx_strand_id
1 'polypeptide(L)' 'MRRPRSRPVERGDRGCAERRPGSGGEWLDIVKPADEAVIGRLAVATPGDLDEAPAAAQSGFQAWRRTTPMMEGIDA' A
#
# COMPACT_ATOMS: atom_id res chain seq x y z
N MET A 1 6.52 -20.10 29.24
CA MET A 1 6.24 -18.98 28.31
C MET A 1 5.35 -19.47 27.16
N ARG A 2 4.11 -18.95 27.03
CA ARG A 2 3.28 -19.13 25.83
C ARG A 2 3.19 -17.76 25.13
N ARG A 3 3.60 -17.68 23.86
CA ARG A 3 3.39 -16.46 23.05
C ARG A 3 1.88 -16.23 22.89
N PRO A 4 1.37 -15.01 23.04
CA PRO A 4 -0.04 -14.75 22.80
C PRO A 4 -0.35 -14.98 21.32
N ARG A 5 -1.45 -15.70 21.03
CA ARG A 5 -1.94 -15.86 19.67
C ARG A 5 -2.32 -14.49 19.13
N SER A 6 -1.75 -14.11 17.99
CA SER A 6 -2.07 -12.86 17.29
C SER A 6 -3.58 -12.78 17.05
N ARG A 7 -4.16 -11.62 17.42
CA ARG A 7 -5.53 -11.26 17.03
C ARG A 7 -5.63 -11.28 15.50
N PRO A 8 -6.80 -11.64 14.92
CA PRO A 8 -7.04 -11.40 13.51
C PRO A 8 -6.85 -9.90 13.26
N VAL A 9 -5.99 -9.56 12.29
CA VAL A 9 -6.02 -8.23 11.68
C VAL A 9 -7.37 -8.12 10.99
N GLU A 10 -8.34 -7.46 11.64
CA GLU A 10 -9.47 -6.84 10.96
C GLU A 10 -8.84 -5.87 9.96
N ARG A 11 -8.92 -6.24 8.67
CA ARG A 11 -8.13 -5.66 7.58
C ARG A 11 -8.76 -4.34 7.12
N GLY A 12 -8.65 -3.32 7.97
CA GLY A 12 -8.94 -1.93 7.63
C GLY A 12 -7.78 -1.05 8.09
N ASP A 13 -7.32 -0.20 7.17
CA ASP A 13 -6.90 1.17 7.46
C ASP A 13 -5.57 1.46 8.20
N ARG A 14 -4.65 2.07 7.42
CA ARG A 14 -4.13 3.45 7.53
C ARG A 14 -2.62 3.50 7.24
N GLY A 15 -2.23 4.19 6.16
CA GLY A 15 -0.84 4.61 5.97
C GLY A 15 -0.37 4.87 4.54
N CYS A 16 -1.06 4.37 3.51
CA CYS A 16 -0.76 4.67 2.10
C CYS A 16 -2.07 4.99 1.37
N ALA A 17 -1.98 5.63 0.20
CA ALA A 17 -3.12 5.93 -0.67
C ALA A 17 -4.11 4.74 -0.76
N GLU A 18 -5.39 5.05 -0.95
CA GLU A 18 -6.47 4.07 -0.91
C GLU A 18 -6.15 2.84 -1.76
N ARG A 19 -6.30 1.65 -1.15
CA ARG A 19 -6.11 0.39 -1.86
C ARG A 19 -7.29 0.19 -2.79
N ARG A 20 -7.04 0.34 -4.08
CA ARG A 20 -8.02 0.06 -5.13
C ARG A 20 -7.69 -1.26 -5.83
N PRO A 21 -8.71 -1.99 -6.36
CA PRO A 21 -8.46 -3.05 -7.32
C PRO A 21 -7.80 -2.46 -8.59
N GLY A 22 -7.09 -3.30 -9.33
CA GLY A 22 -6.64 -2.96 -10.68
C GLY A 22 -7.86 -2.82 -11.60
N SER A 23 -7.81 -1.88 -12.53
CA SER A 23 -8.92 -1.58 -13.45
C SER A 23 -9.37 -2.79 -14.29
N GLY A 24 -8.48 -3.78 -14.51
CA GLY A 24 -8.77 -5.01 -15.23
C GLY A 24 -9.35 -6.16 -14.37
N GLY A 25 -9.45 -5.99 -13.05
CA GLY A 25 -10.02 -6.98 -12.14
C GLY A 25 -9.17 -8.24 -11.89
N GLU A 26 -7.98 -8.33 -12.47
CA GLU A 26 -7.06 -9.47 -12.30
C GLU A 26 -6.29 -9.40 -10.98
N TRP A 27 -5.99 -10.58 -10.41
CA TRP A 27 -5.24 -10.75 -9.17
C TRP A 27 -4.17 -11.82 -9.31
N LEU A 28 -2.98 -11.54 -8.78
CA LEU A 28 -1.84 -12.46 -8.72
C LEU A 28 -1.61 -12.92 -7.26
N ASP A 29 -1.35 -14.22 -7.08
CA ASP A 29 -0.99 -14.77 -5.77
C ASP A 29 0.46 -14.41 -5.42
N ILE A 30 0.67 -13.96 -4.18
CA ILE A 30 2.00 -13.75 -3.61
C ILE A 30 2.41 -15.06 -2.95
N VAL A 31 3.42 -15.71 -3.52
CA VAL A 31 3.94 -16.99 -3.04
C VAL A 31 5.18 -16.80 -2.16
N LYS A 32 5.27 -17.58 -1.09
CA LYS A 32 6.44 -17.64 -0.21
C LYS A 32 7.48 -18.59 -0.83
N PRO A 33 8.73 -18.14 -1.05
CA PRO A 33 9.73 -18.96 -1.76
C PRO A 33 10.25 -20.15 -0.94
N ALA A 34 9.96 -20.22 0.37
CA ALA A 34 10.48 -21.28 1.25
C ALA A 34 9.67 -22.58 1.19
N ASP A 35 8.39 -22.50 0.82
CA ASP A 35 7.43 -23.61 0.88
C ASP A 35 6.27 -23.47 -0.13
N GLU A 36 6.39 -22.54 -1.09
CA GLU A 36 5.39 -22.23 -2.12
C GLU A 36 4.01 -21.84 -1.58
N ALA A 37 3.89 -21.58 -0.28
CA ALA A 37 2.62 -21.21 0.33
C ALA A 37 2.17 -19.81 -0.14
N VAL A 38 0.88 -19.67 -0.47
CA VAL A 38 0.28 -18.37 -0.82
C VAL A 38 0.07 -17.53 0.45
N ILE A 39 0.66 -16.34 0.48
CA ILE A 39 0.62 -15.42 1.64
C ILE A 39 -0.26 -14.18 1.41
N GLY A 40 -0.76 -13.98 0.18
CA GLY A 40 -1.63 -12.86 -0.14
C GLY A 40 -1.95 -12.78 -1.63
N ARG A 41 -2.70 -11.74 -2.01
CA ARG A 41 -3.03 -11.42 -3.40
C ARG A 41 -2.72 -9.96 -3.71
N LEU A 42 -2.26 -9.72 -4.93
CA LEU A 42 -1.96 -8.40 -5.47
C LEU A 42 -2.81 -8.17 -6.71
N ALA A 43 -3.49 -7.02 -6.80
CA ALA A 43 -4.21 -6.66 -8.01
C ALA A 43 -3.23 -6.32 -9.14
N VAL A 44 -3.50 -6.81 -10.34
CA VAL A 44 -2.69 -6.53 -11.53
C VAL A 44 -3.14 -5.21 -12.14
N ALA A 45 -2.20 -4.27 -12.27
CA ALA A 45 -2.45 -2.98 -12.91
C ALA A 45 -2.53 -3.14 -14.43
N THR A 46 -3.45 -2.41 -15.05
CA THR A 46 -3.53 -2.29 -16.52
C THR A 46 -2.91 -0.99 -16.99
N PRO A 47 -2.73 -0.78 -18.31
CA PRO A 47 -2.34 0.52 -18.85
C PRO A 47 -3.24 1.67 -18.39
N GLY A 48 -4.55 1.46 -18.20
CA GLY A 48 -5.45 2.50 -17.70
C GLY A 48 -5.11 2.94 -16.27
N ASP A 49 -4.63 2.03 -15.43
CA ASP A 49 -4.15 2.39 -14.09
C ASP A 49 -2.87 3.24 -14.14
N LEU A 50 -2.03 3.02 -15.16
CA LEU A 50 -0.83 3.82 -15.42
C LEU A 50 -1.20 5.20 -15.96
N ASP A 51 -2.25 5.33 -16.77
CA ASP A 51 -2.71 6.63 -17.28
C ASP A 51 -3.24 7.54 -16.16
N GLU A 52 -3.87 6.97 -15.13
CA GLU A 52 -4.37 7.71 -13.96
C GLU A 52 -3.27 8.09 -12.96
N ALA A 53 -2.18 7.31 -12.89
CA ALA A 53 -1.15 7.45 -11.87
C ALA A 53 -0.43 8.82 -11.86
N PRO A 54 -0.07 9.44 -13.00
CA PRO A 54 0.55 10.76 -13.03
C PRO A 54 -0.32 11.85 -12.42
N ALA A 55 -1.64 11.83 -12.67
CA ALA A 55 -2.56 12.82 -12.11
C ALA A 55 -2.63 12.71 -10.59
N ALA A 56 -2.72 11.49 -10.06
CA ALA A 56 -2.70 11.23 -8.63
C ALA A 56 -1.36 11.66 -7.99
N ALA A 57 -0.23 11.29 -8.61
CA ALA A 57 1.11 11.65 -8.14
C ALA A 57 1.31 13.18 -8.15
N GLN A 58 0.86 13.86 -9.19
CA GLN A 58 0.94 15.31 -9.29
C GLN A 58 0.15 15.98 -8.16
N SER A 59 -1.08 15.53 -7.89
CA SER A 59 -1.92 16.05 -6.80
C SER A 59 -1.26 15.84 -5.43
N GLY A 60 -0.78 14.61 -5.17
CA GLY A 60 -0.07 14.30 -3.93
C GLY A 60 1.20 15.12 -3.74
N PHE A 61 1.98 15.31 -4.81
CA PHE A 61 3.20 16.13 -4.77
C PHE A 61 2.89 17.61 -4.50
N GLN A 62 1.82 18.18 -5.07
CA GLN A 62 1.41 19.56 -4.79
C GLN A 62 1.10 19.77 -3.30
N ALA A 63 0.52 18.76 -2.65
CA ALA A 63 0.28 18.79 -1.21
C ALA A 63 1.60 18.64 -0.42
N TRP A 64 2.37 17.59 -0.71
CA TRP A 64 3.59 17.23 0.03
C TRP A 64 4.69 18.29 -0.05
N ARG A 65 4.88 18.93 -1.21
CA ARG A 65 5.96 19.92 -1.40
C ARG A 65 5.85 21.16 -0.50
N ARG A 66 4.71 21.36 0.17
CA ARG A 66 4.48 22.47 1.12
C ARG A 66 4.86 22.11 2.55
N THR A 67 5.20 20.85 2.82
CA THR A 67 5.68 20.40 4.12
C THR A 67 7.09 20.94 4.33
N THR A 68 7.27 21.83 5.30
CA THR A 68 8.58 22.37 5.63
C THR A 68 9.41 21.32 6.40
N PRO A 69 10.75 21.25 6.19
CA PRO A 69 11.60 20.26 6.88
C PRO A 69 11.56 20.34 8.41
N MET A 70 11.16 21.48 8.98
CA MET A 70 11.15 21.74 10.42
C MET A 70 9.96 21.07 11.16
N MET A 71 8.99 20.47 10.44
CA MET A 71 7.83 19.80 11.06
C MET A 71 8.09 18.33 11.44
N GLU A 72 9.29 17.79 11.18
CA GLU A 72 9.70 16.47 11.67
C GLU A 72 10.69 16.69 12.81
N GLY A 73 10.19 16.72 14.05
CA GLY A 73 10.94 17.09 15.25
C GLY A 73 12.23 16.29 15.44
N ILE A 74 13.36 17.00 15.50
CA ILE A 74 14.66 16.51 15.97
C ILE A 74 15.10 17.20 17.28
N ASP A 75 14.20 17.92 17.95
CA ASP A 75 14.45 18.46 19.29
C ASP A 75 13.44 17.88 20.30
N ALA A 76 13.79 16.75 20.93
CA ALA A 76 13.27 16.30 22.23
C ALA A 76 14.20 15.23 22.83
#